data_AF-A0A8T4KJV4-F1
#
_entry.id   AF-A0A8T4KJV4-F1
#
_cell.length_a   1.000
_cell.length_b   1.000
_cell.length_c   1.000
_cell.angle_alpha   90.00
_cell.angle_beta   90.00
_cell.angle_gamma   90.00
#
_symmetry.space_group_name_H-M   'P 1'
#
loop_
_entity.id
_entity.type
_entity.pdbx_description
1 polymer ?
#
loop_
_entity_poly.entity_id
_entity_poly.type
_entity_poly.pdbx_seq_one_letter_code
_entity_poly.pdbx_strand_id
1 'polypeptide(L)'
;MKGAALALEFVFRIIILLVTVAVIIGLILNFSRDIQTSINKFLCKFFNCPSEANCPDKKPIEKDSFISSEISAYIQSCDSCNSNLPVPDQKDTVCYLLLARKPPYFSADANTILSSLPSDVKKRTSITANFNSQIVKIEFKELGPQIIVSSP
;
A
#
# COMPACT_ATOMS: atom_id res chain seq x y z
N MET A 1 54.52 41.35 -17.03
CA MET A 1 53.79 40.23 -16.40
C MET A 1 52.27 40.42 -16.57
N LYS A 2 51.73 40.30 -17.80
CA LYS A 2 50.28 40.45 -18.08
C LYS A 2 49.57 39.13 -18.41
N GLY A 3 50.32 38.09 -18.82
CA GLY A 3 49.77 36.77 -19.17
C GLY A 3 49.32 35.93 -17.96
N ALA A 4 50.00 36.04 -16.82
CA ALA A 4 49.64 35.30 -15.61
C ALA A 4 48.30 35.75 -15.01
N ALA A 5 47.98 37.04 -15.09
CA ALA A 5 46.71 37.59 -14.63
C ALA A 5 45.52 37.11 -15.49
N LEU A 6 45.71 37.02 -16.81
CA LEU A 6 44.70 36.53 -17.75
C LEU A 6 44.43 35.03 -17.59
N ALA A 7 45.48 34.23 -17.35
CA ALA A 7 45.35 32.79 -17.11
C ALA A 7 44.64 32.49 -15.78
N LEU A 8 44.95 33.25 -14.72
CA LEU A 8 44.30 33.10 -13.42
C LEU A 8 42.79 33.40 -13.50
N GLU A 9 42.41 34.47 -14.19
CA GLU A 9 41.00 34.84 -14.37
C GLU A 9 40.22 33.74 -15.11
N PHE A 10 40.82 33.13 -16.13
CA PHE A 10 40.21 32.03 -16.87
C PHE A 10 40.00 30.79 -15.99
N VAL A 11 40.97 30.45 -15.15
CA VAL A 11 40.86 29.32 -14.20
C VAL A 11 39.75 29.57 -13.18
N PHE A 12 39.65 30.78 -12.62
CA PHE A 12 38.57 31.12 -11.68
C PHE A 12 37.18 31.02 -12.33
N ARG A 13 37.02 31.46 -13.58
CA ARG A 13 35.74 31.32 -14.31
C ARG A 13 35.35 29.86 -14.49
N ILE A 14 36.30 28.98 -14.81
CA ILE A 14 36.05 27.53 -14.94
C ILE A 14 35.64 26.92 -13.60
N ILE A 15 36.33 27.28 -12.51
CA ILE A 15 36.00 26.76 -11.17
C ILE A 15 34.58 27.16 -10.77
N ILE A 16 34.20 28.43 -10.96
CA ILE A 16 32.85 28.91 -10.67
C ILE A 16 31.81 28.18 -11.52
N LEU A 17 32.09 27.94 -12.80
CA LEU A 17 31.21 27.22 -13.69
C LEU A 17 31.01 25.76 -13.23
N LEU A 18 32.09 25.07 -12.82
CA LEU A 18 32.01 23.71 -12.26
C LEU A 18 31.21 23.66 -10.97
N VAL A 19 31.43 24.60 -10.05
CA VAL A 19 30.65 24.69 -8.80
C VAL A 19 29.17 24.92 -9.10
N THR A 20 28.87 25.79 -10.06
CA THR A 20 27.49 26.09 -10.45
C THR A 20 26.79 24.84 -11.01
N VAL A 21 27.46 24.09 -11.89
CA VAL A 21 26.93 22.83 -12.43
C VAL A 21 26.72 21.79 -11.32
N ALA A 22 27.66 21.67 -10.37
CA ALA A 22 27.52 20.75 -9.25
C ALA A 22 26.34 21.10 -8.33
N VAL A 23 26.12 22.41 -8.07
CA VAL A 23 24.96 22.88 -7.30
C VAL A 23 23.66 22.57 -8.04
N ILE A 24 23.59 22.81 -9.35
CA ILE A 24 22.40 22.49 -10.16
C ILE A 24 22.10 20.99 -10.11
N ILE A 25 23.11 20.13 -10.30
CA ILE A 25 22.94 18.67 -10.21
C ILE A 25 22.50 18.27 -8.80
N GLY A 26 23.11 18.84 -7.76
CA GLY A 26 22.74 18.59 -6.36
C GLY A 26 21.30 18.98 -6.05
N LEU A 27 20.84 20.13 -6.54
CA LEU A 27 19.44 20.56 -6.42
C LEU A 27 18.52 19.61 -7.19
N ILE A 28 18.87 19.23 -8.42
CA ILE A 28 18.07 18.26 -9.20
C ILE A 28 17.98 16.92 -8.47
N LEU A 29 19.07 16.40 -7.89
CA LEU A 29 19.04 15.13 -7.16
C LEU A 29 18.23 15.22 -5.86
N ASN A 30 18.36 16.30 -5.10
CA ASN A 30 17.58 16.52 -3.88
C ASN A 30 16.08 16.67 -4.20
N PHE A 31 15.77 17.48 -5.20
CA PHE A 31 14.39 17.71 -5.61
C PHE A 31 13.84 16.58 -6.49
N SER A 32 14.64 15.69 -7.08
CA SER A 32 14.15 14.62 -7.96
C SER A 32 13.18 13.70 -7.24
N ARG A 33 13.43 13.37 -5.96
CA ARG A 33 12.51 12.54 -5.15
C ARG A 33 11.21 13.27 -4.83
N ASP A 34 11.30 14.54 -4.45
CA ASP A 34 10.12 15.36 -4.13
C ASP A 34 9.31 15.70 -5.38
N ILE A 35 9.99 16.00 -6.49
CA ILE A 35 9.42 16.28 -7.81
C ILE A 35 8.79 15.02 -8.38
N GLN A 36 9.43 13.83 -8.32
CA GLN A 36 8.79 12.59 -8.75
C GLN A 36 7.50 12.32 -7.98
N THR A 37 7.51 12.53 -6.66
CA THR A 37 6.32 12.33 -5.82
C THR A 37 5.23 13.34 -6.15
N SER A 38 5.59 14.61 -6.37
CA SER A 38 4.65 15.68 -6.70
C SER A 38 4.10 15.58 -8.13
N ILE A 39 4.95 15.22 -9.10
CA ILE A 39 4.57 14.95 -10.49
C ILE A 39 3.72 13.70 -10.57
N ASN A 40 4.03 12.62 -9.85
CA ASN A 40 3.18 11.43 -9.82
C ASN A 40 1.81 11.75 -9.22
N LYS A 41 1.73 12.53 -8.12
CA LYS A 41 0.45 13.00 -7.58
C LYS A 41 -0.31 13.90 -8.55
N PHE A 42 0.39 14.79 -9.26
CA PHE A 42 -0.21 15.71 -10.21
C PHE A 42 -0.70 14.98 -11.48
N LEU A 43 0.12 14.11 -12.07
CA LEU A 43 -0.25 13.25 -13.19
C LEU A 43 -1.39 12.30 -12.79
N CYS A 44 -1.37 11.74 -11.58
CA CYS A 44 -2.47 10.90 -11.11
C CYS A 44 -3.79 11.66 -10.94
N LYS A 45 -3.75 12.94 -10.57
CA LYS A 45 -4.92 13.81 -10.52
C LYS A 45 -5.48 14.14 -11.91
N PHE A 46 -4.62 14.14 -12.95
CA PHE A 46 -5.01 14.46 -14.33
C PHE A 46 -5.38 13.25 -15.18
N PHE A 47 -4.75 12.10 -14.96
CA PHE A 47 -4.93 10.89 -15.77
C PHE A 47 -5.86 9.85 -15.15
N ASN A 48 -6.54 10.17 -14.04
CA ASN A 48 -7.30 9.18 -13.26
C ASN A 48 -6.43 7.91 -13.08
N CYS A 49 -5.27 8.07 -12.44
CA CYS A 49 -4.68 6.89 -11.79
C CYS A 49 -5.80 6.25 -10.96
N PRO A 50 -5.89 4.92 -10.85
CA PRO A 50 -6.80 4.28 -9.93
C PRO A 50 -6.52 4.83 -8.53
N SER A 51 -7.26 5.87 -8.17
CA SER A 51 -7.19 6.57 -6.91
C SER A 51 -7.61 5.55 -5.88
N GLU A 52 -6.70 5.22 -4.97
CA GLU A 52 -7.01 4.50 -3.73
C GLU A 52 -7.98 3.34 -3.92
N ALA A 53 -7.63 2.37 -4.77
CA ALA A 53 -8.35 1.11 -5.03
C ALA A 53 -9.68 0.92 -4.28
N ASN A 54 -10.73 1.72 -4.56
CA ASN A 54 -11.97 1.84 -3.78
C ASN A 54 -11.99 1.07 -2.46
N CYS A 55 -11.13 1.44 -1.51
CA CYS A 55 -11.04 0.64 -0.30
C CYS A 55 -12.30 0.89 0.51
N PRO A 56 -13.12 -0.15 0.73
CA PRO A 56 -14.39 0.06 1.38
C PRO A 56 -14.12 0.63 2.76
N ASP A 57 -14.99 1.57 3.12
CA ASP A 57 -15.01 2.19 4.43
C ASP A 57 -14.78 1.12 5.51
N LYS A 58 -13.95 1.45 6.51
CA LYS A 58 -13.63 0.63 7.70
C LYS A 58 -14.85 0.38 8.61
N LYS A 59 -16.06 0.42 8.06
CA LYS A 59 -17.30 0.23 8.75
C LYS A 59 -17.54 -1.26 8.99
N PRO A 60 -18.10 -1.62 10.15
CA PRO A 60 -18.53 -2.98 10.37
C PRO A 60 -19.60 -3.38 9.35
N ILE A 61 -19.48 -4.58 8.82
CA ILE A 61 -20.47 -5.20 7.93
C ILE A 61 -21.34 -6.11 8.79
N GLU A 62 -22.60 -5.75 8.91
CA GLU A 62 -23.58 -6.51 9.67
C GLU A 62 -24.49 -7.31 8.74
N LYS A 63 -24.55 -8.63 8.95
CA LYS A 63 -25.46 -9.54 8.25
C LYS A 63 -26.04 -10.57 9.23
N ASP A 64 -27.11 -11.25 8.80
CA ASP A 64 -27.69 -12.33 9.59
C ASP A 64 -26.69 -13.49 9.75
N SER A 65 -25.99 -13.87 8.68
CA SER A 65 -24.87 -14.82 8.68
C SER A 65 -23.95 -14.56 7.49
N PHE A 66 -22.76 -15.18 7.50
CA PHE A 66 -21.80 -15.13 6.39
C PHE A 66 -21.41 -16.54 5.91
N ILE A 67 -21.11 -16.67 4.63
CA ILE A 67 -20.62 -17.91 4.01
C ILE A 67 -19.15 -17.80 3.57
N SER A 68 -18.48 -18.95 3.36
CA SER A 68 -17.06 -19.00 2.95
C SER A 68 -16.71 -18.13 1.74
N SER A 69 -17.58 -18.10 0.72
CA SER A 69 -17.34 -17.32 -0.51
C SER A 69 -17.45 -15.81 -0.31
N GLU A 70 -18.27 -15.35 0.64
CA GLU A 70 -18.33 -13.94 1.00
C GLU A 70 -17.07 -13.53 1.75
N ILE A 71 -16.63 -14.36 2.70
CA ILE A 71 -15.40 -14.11 3.46
C ILE A 71 -14.19 -14.06 2.53
N SER A 72 -14.10 -14.97 1.55
CA SER A 72 -13.01 -14.94 0.57
C SER A 72 -13.06 -13.71 -0.33
N ALA A 73 -14.24 -13.24 -0.71
CA ALA A 73 -14.39 -11.97 -1.44
C ALA A 73 -13.89 -10.77 -0.61
N TYR A 74 -14.20 -10.71 0.68
CA TYR A 74 -13.69 -9.66 1.56
C TYR A 74 -12.16 -9.74 1.75
N ILE A 75 -11.60 -10.94 1.86
CA ILE A 75 -10.14 -11.15 1.91
C ILE A 75 -9.48 -10.64 0.62
N GLN A 76 -9.99 -11.02 -0.55
CA GLN A 76 -9.44 -10.57 -1.83
C GLN A 76 -9.52 -9.05 -1.99
N SER A 77 -10.64 -8.45 -1.58
CA SER A 77 -10.80 -7.00 -1.61
C SER A 77 -9.77 -6.32 -0.69
N CYS A 78 -9.58 -6.82 0.53
CA CYS A 78 -8.55 -6.32 1.47
C CYS A 78 -7.13 -6.44 0.87
N ASP A 79 -6.82 -7.56 0.20
CA ASP A 79 -5.54 -7.74 -0.50
C ASP A 79 -5.36 -6.67 -1.57
N SER A 80 -6.29 -6.61 -2.54
CA SER A 80 -6.21 -5.72 -3.70
C SER A 80 -6.11 -4.24 -3.31
N CYS A 81 -6.64 -3.90 -2.14
CA CYS A 81 -6.59 -2.57 -1.58
C CYS A 81 -5.20 -2.16 -1.11
N ASN A 82 -4.56 -3.04 -0.34
CA ASN A 82 -3.33 -2.70 0.38
C ASN A 82 -2.08 -3.17 -0.38
N SER A 83 -2.15 -4.30 -1.09
CA SER A 83 -1.00 -4.86 -1.82
C SER A 83 -0.63 -4.04 -3.07
N ASN A 84 -1.57 -3.26 -3.60
CA ASN A 84 -1.34 -2.36 -4.74
C ASN A 84 -0.78 -0.99 -4.33
N LEU A 85 -0.71 -0.67 -3.03
CA LEU A 85 -0.10 0.57 -2.56
C LEU A 85 1.43 0.47 -2.61
N PRO A 86 2.15 1.58 -2.84
CA PRO A 86 3.60 1.62 -2.69
C PRO A 86 3.99 1.14 -1.29
N VAL A 87 5.09 0.37 -1.17
CA VAL A 87 5.63 -0.14 0.11
C VAL A 87 5.60 0.87 1.26
N PRO A 88 6.04 2.14 1.12
CA PRO A 88 6.00 3.09 2.24
C PRO A 88 4.60 3.48 2.72
N ASP A 89 3.57 3.21 1.92
CA ASP A 89 2.17 3.51 2.21
C ASP A 89 1.40 2.27 2.72
N GLN A 90 2.00 1.07 2.64
CA GLN A 90 1.42 -0.15 3.21
C GLN A 90 1.53 -0.11 4.73
N LYS A 91 0.40 -0.12 5.43
CA LYS A 91 0.35 -0.04 6.90
C LYS A 91 -0.59 -1.10 7.46
N ASP A 92 -0.27 -1.60 8.64
CA ASP A 92 -1.16 -2.47 9.42
C ASP A 92 -2.54 -1.82 9.57
N THR A 93 -3.56 -2.46 9.00
CA THR A 93 -4.91 -1.90 8.91
C THR A 93 -5.98 -2.98 9.06
N VAL A 94 -7.00 -2.71 9.87
CA VAL A 94 -8.23 -3.51 9.88
C VAL A 94 -9.03 -3.16 8.62
N CYS A 95 -9.15 -4.11 7.71
CA CYS A 95 -9.93 -3.95 6.48
C CYS A 95 -11.43 -4.08 6.78
N TYR A 96 -11.81 -5.13 7.51
CA TYR A 96 -13.22 -5.47 7.74
C TYR A 96 -13.47 -6.01 9.14
N LEU A 97 -14.64 -5.65 9.68
CA LEU A 97 -15.26 -6.27 10.85
C LEU A 97 -16.59 -6.89 10.42
N LEU A 98 -16.64 -8.21 10.34
CA LEU A 98 -17.83 -8.97 9.98
C LEU A 98 -18.60 -9.32 11.25
N LEU A 99 -19.83 -8.85 11.36
CA LEU A 99 -20.72 -9.02 12.51
C LEU A 99 -21.94 -9.85 12.10
N ALA A 100 -22.04 -11.06 12.62
CA ALA A 100 -23.15 -11.97 12.35
C ALA A 100 -24.19 -11.91 13.47
N ARG A 101 -25.46 -11.69 13.12
CA ARG A 101 -26.55 -11.47 14.09
C ARG A 101 -27.27 -12.76 14.52
N LYS A 102 -27.26 -13.81 13.71
CA LYS A 102 -28.02 -15.04 13.98
C LYS A 102 -27.16 -16.30 13.81
N PRO A 103 -27.35 -17.32 14.66
CA PRO A 103 -26.71 -18.61 14.47
C PRO A 103 -27.36 -19.38 13.29
N PRO A 104 -26.59 -20.18 12.52
CA PRO A 104 -25.13 -20.24 12.56
C PRO A 104 -24.50 -18.94 12.03
N TYR A 105 -23.63 -18.33 12.84
CA TYR A 105 -23.08 -17.00 12.59
C TYR A 105 -22.25 -16.95 11.30
N PHE A 106 -21.36 -17.94 11.15
CA PHE A 106 -20.58 -18.13 9.94
C PHE A 106 -20.73 -19.59 9.51
N SER A 107 -21.32 -19.80 8.33
CA SER A 107 -21.31 -21.09 7.65
C SER A 107 -20.06 -21.14 6.78
N ALA A 108 -18.90 -21.17 7.44
CA ALA A 108 -17.62 -21.10 6.78
C ALA A 108 -16.55 -21.95 7.46
N ASP A 109 -15.60 -22.42 6.65
CA ASP A 109 -14.45 -23.18 7.11
C ASP A 109 -13.16 -22.66 6.46
N ALA A 110 -12.06 -22.72 7.23
CA ALA A 110 -10.80 -22.15 6.80
C ALA A 110 -10.29 -22.76 5.49
N ASN A 111 -10.52 -24.06 5.26
CA ASN A 111 -10.02 -24.75 4.08
C ASN A 111 -10.77 -24.35 2.81
N THR A 112 -12.09 -24.20 2.88
CA THR A 112 -12.95 -23.74 1.78
C THR A 112 -12.72 -22.27 1.48
N ILE A 113 -12.51 -21.44 2.51
CA ILE A 113 -12.10 -20.05 2.28
C ILE A 113 -10.77 -20.03 1.53
N LEU A 114 -9.74 -20.73 2.02
CA LEU A 114 -8.42 -20.77 1.40
C LEU A 114 -8.40 -21.42 0.02
N SER A 115 -9.29 -22.39 -0.28
CA SER A 115 -9.37 -23.02 -1.59
C SER A 115 -10.03 -22.12 -2.64
N SER A 116 -10.90 -21.21 -2.21
CA SER A 116 -11.55 -20.21 -3.06
C SER A 116 -10.69 -18.96 -3.34
N LEU A 117 -9.56 -18.81 -2.64
CA LEU A 117 -8.62 -17.71 -2.85
C LEU A 117 -7.64 -18.01 -4.00
N PRO A 118 -7.26 -16.99 -4.79
CA PRO A 118 -6.12 -17.05 -5.70
C PRO A 118 -4.85 -17.52 -4.99
N SER A 119 -3.97 -18.21 -5.73
CA SER A 119 -2.80 -18.90 -5.16
C SER A 119 -1.82 -17.96 -4.45
N ASP A 120 -1.67 -16.76 -4.97
CA ASP A 120 -0.88 -15.64 -4.45
C ASP A 120 -1.46 -15.08 -3.15
N VAL A 121 -2.77 -14.83 -3.10
CA VAL A 121 -3.46 -14.36 -1.89
C VAL A 121 -3.46 -15.45 -0.80
N LYS A 122 -3.65 -16.71 -1.20
CA LYS A 122 -3.66 -17.87 -0.29
C LYS A 122 -2.36 -18.02 0.49
N LYS A 123 -1.20 -17.85 -0.17
CA LYS A 123 0.13 -17.95 0.49
C LYS A 123 0.35 -16.85 1.53
N ARG A 124 -0.35 -15.74 1.39
CA ARG A 124 -0.22 -14.55 2.25
C ARG A 124 -1.36 -14.45 3.26
N THR A 125 -2.32 -15.37 3.24
CA THR A 125 -3.48 -15.37 4.15
C THR A 125 -3.27 -16.38 5.27
N SER A 126 -3.51 -15.95 6.51
CA SER A 126 -3.57 -16.81 7.69
C SER A 126 -4.94 -16.71 8.34
N ILE A 127 -5.59 -17.86 8.56
CA ILE A 127 -6.91 -17.93 9.18
C ILE A 127 -6.76 -18.57 10.55
N THR A 128 -6.98 -17.76 11.60
CA THR A 128 -7.01 -18.19 13.00
C THR A 128 -8.39 -17.99 13.64
N ALA A 129 -9.36 -17.50 12.87
CA ALA A 129 -10.70 -17.21 13.34
C ALA A 129 -11.48 -18.47 13.76
N ASN A 130 -12.21 -18.35 14.87
CA ASN A 130 -13.27 -19.27 15.26
C ASN A 130 -14.61 -18.80 14.65
N PHE A 131 -15.09 -19.52 13.65
CA PHE A 131 -16.34 -19.22 12.94
C PHE A 131 -17.61 -19.46 13.77
N ASN A 132 -17.50 -19.98 14.99
CA ASN A 132 -18.60 -20.00 15.96
C ASN A 132 -18.76 -18.68 16.72
N SER A 133 -17.81 -17.74 16.60
CA SER A 133 -17.94 -16.38 17.15
C SER A 133 -18.92 -15.56 16.31
N GLN A 134 -19.51 -14.52 16.91
CA GLN A 134 -20.34 -13.53 16.20
C GLN A 134 -19.51 -12.54 15.39
N ILE A 135 -18.20 -12.45 15.66
CA ILE A 135 -17.32 -11.43 15.10
C ILE A 135 -16.12 -12.10 14.43
N VAL A 136 -15.88 -11.72 13.18
CA VAL A 136 -14.66 -12.06 12.45
C VAL A 136 -14.01 -10.78 11.93
N LYS A 137 -12.73 -10.62 12.21
CA LYS A 137 -11.91 -9.47 11.84
C LYS A 137 -10.92 -9.86 10.77
N ILE A 138 -10.87 -9.08 9.69
CA ILE A 138 -9.93 -9.24 8.58
C ILE A 138 -8.96 -8.06 8.62
N GLU A 139 -7.67 -8.35 8.83
CA GLU A 139 -6.60 -7.34 8.95
C GLU A 139 -5.54 -7.55 7.88
N PHE A 140 -5.03 -6.46 7.33
CA PHE A 140 -3.79 -6.45 6.57
C PHE A 140 -2.61 -6.16 7.50
N LYS A 141 -1.53 -6.93 7.40
CA LYS A 141 -0.27 -6.70 8.13
C LYS A 141 0.92 -6.61 7.18
N GLU A 142 1.76 -5.60 7.37
CA GLU A 142 2.97 -5.39 6.57
C GLU A 142 4.04 -6.47 6.88
N LEU A 143 4.13 -6.88 8.14
CA LEU A 143 5.13 -7.83 8.65
C LEU A 143 4.49 -9.17 9.04
N GLY A 144 4.46 -10.13 8.10
CA GLY A 144 3.96 -11.49 8.34
C GLY A 144 3.09 -12.03 7.20
N PRO A 145 2.21 -13.03 7.45
CA PRO A 145 1.12 -13.30 6.51
C PRO A 145 0.31 -12.01 6.33
N GLN A 146 0.30 -11.48 5.10
CA GLN A 146 -0.20 -10.15 4.80
C GLN A 146 -1.68 -9.97 5.14
N ILE A 147 -2.46 -11.05 5.23
CA ILE A 147 -3.86 -11.01 5.64
C ILE A 147 -4.11 -11.97 6.79
N ILE A 148 -4.68 -11.45 7.87
CA ILE A 148 -5.02 -12.21 9.07
C ILE A 148 -6.53 -12.17 9.26
N VAL A 149 -7.13 -13.36 9.32
CA VAL A 149 -8.55 -13.54 9.64
C VAL A 149 -8.64 -14.12 11.03
N SER A 150 -9.16 -13.34 11.99
CA SER A 150 -9.18 -13.67 13.41
C SER A 150 -10.56 -13.43 14.02
N SER A 151 -10.88 -14.13 15.10
CA SER A 151 -12.05 -13.84 15.94
C SER A 151 -11.53 -13.26 17.27
N PRO A 152 -12.05 -12.11 17.74
CA PRO A 152 -11.76 -11.61 19.08
C PRO A 152 -12.34 -12.51 20.18
#